data_AF-A0ABD4PHQ4-F1
#
_entry.id   AF-A0ABD4PHQ4-F1
#
_cell.length_a   1.000
_cell.length_b   1.000
_cell.length_c   1.000
_cell.angle_alpha   90.00
_cell.angle_beta   90.00
_cell.angle_gamma   90.00
#
_symmetry.space_group_name_H-M   'P 1'
#
loop_
_entity.id
_entity.type
_entity.pdbx_description
1 polymer ?
#
loop_
_entity_poly.entity_id
_entity_poly.type
_entity_poly.pdbx_seq_one_letter_code
_entity_poly.pdbx_strand_id
1 'polypeptide(L)'
;MMILQPMGRKGQAPAHVRAWTPEEDALLIALYPSTPVKDIAVRVKRSFRGVHNRIVLLRGTYPELLKCKRPRFKHDEDKFIRKNA
;
A
#
# COMPACT_ATOMS: atom_id res chain seq x y z
N MET A 1 -18.11 -15.17 -37.53
CA MET A 1 -18.17 -14.01 -36.60
C MET A 1 -18.14 -14.55 -35.18
N MET A 2 -17.26 -14.05 -34.31
CA MET A 2 -17.28 -14.39 -32.89
C MET A 2 -18.11 -13.35 -32.13
N ILE A 3 -19.22 -13.78 -31.52
CA ILE A 3 -20.04 -12.96 -30.64
C ILE A 3 -19.42 -13.07 -29.24
N LEU A 4 -18.83 -12.00 -28.74
CA LEU A 4 -18.33 -11.94 -27.37
C LEU A 4 -19.51 -11.86 -26.39
N GLN A 5 -19.46 -12.67 -25.34
CA GLN A 5 -20.43 -12.61 -24.25
C GLN A 5 -20.32 -11.25 -23.53
N PRO A 6 -21.43 -10.68 -23.05
CA PRO A 6 -21.41 -9.44 -22.29
C PRO A 6 -20.58 -9.60 -21.02
N MET A 7 -19.60 -8.71 -20.80
CA MET A 7 -18.77 -8.72 -19.60
C MET A 7 -19.51 -7.99 -18.45
N GLY A 8 -19.83 -8.72 -17.38
CA GLY A 8 -20.43 -8.16 -16.16
C GLY A 8 -21.96 -8.01 -16.19
N ARG A 9 -22.53 -7.43 -15.12
CA ARG A 9 -23.98 -7.14 -15.03
C ARG A 9 -24.24 -5.67 -15.39
N LYS A 10 -25.24 -5.39 -16.23
CA LYS A 10 -25.60 -4.02 -16.62
C LYS A 10 -25.95 -3.18 -15.39
N GLY A 11 -25.30 -2.03 -15.24
CA GLY A 11 -25.49 -1.12 -14.10
C GLY A 11 -24.69 -1.49 -12.84
N GLN A 12 -23.91 -2.57 -12.87
CA GLN A 12 -23.04 -2.97 -11.75
C GLN A 12 -21.60 -3.05 -12.24
N ALA A 13 -20.72 -2.21 -11.66
CA ALA A 13 -19.29 -2.31 -11.92
C ALA A 13 -18.79 -3.70 -11.48
N PRO A 14 -17.90 -4.35 -12.26
CA PRO A 14 -17.31 -5.61 -11.86
C PRO A 14 -16.65 -5.47 -10.48
N ALA A 15 -16.98 -6.39 -9.57
CA ALA A 15 -16.31 -6.44 -8.28
C ALA A 15 -14.81 -6.64 -8.51
N HIS A 16 -13.98 -5.87 -7.79
CA HIS A 16 -12.54 -6.08 -7.86
C HIS A 16 -12.23 -7.50 -7.38
N VAL A 17 -11.67 -8.32 -8.28
CA VAL A 17 -11.46 -9.78 -8.08
C VAL A 17 -10.79 -10.12 -6.75
N ARG A 18 -9.98 -9.20 -6.22
CA ARG A 18 -9.29 -9.37 -4.94
C ARG A 18 -9.20 -8.05 -4.17
N ALA A 19 -10.34 -7.50 -3.77
CA ALA A 19 -10.42 -6.30 -2.92
C ALA A 19 -9.62 -6.47 -1.61
N TRP A 20 -9.15 -5.37 -1.03
CA TRP A 20 -8.52 -5.37 0.30
C TRP A 20 -9.60 -5.49 1.36
N THR A 21 -9.42 -6.41 2.31
CA THR A 21 -10.37 -6.55 3.42
C THR A 21 -9.91 -5.75 4.65
N PRO A 22 -10.82 -5.37 5.56
CA PRO A 22 -10.46 -4.69 6.81
C PRO A 22 -9.46 -5.48 7.66
N GLU A 23 -9.54 -6.83 7.63
CA GLU A 23 -8.62 -7.71 8.35
C GLU A 23 -7.21 -7.67 7.75
N GLU A 24 -7.10 -7.63 6.42
CA GLU A 24 -5.82 -7.44 5.74
C GLU A 24 -5.22 -6.08 6.12
N ASP A 25 -6.02 -5.01 6.14
CA ASP A 25 -5.54 -3.68 6.54
C ASP A 25 -5.07 -3.66 8.01
N ALA A 26 -5.82 -4.25 8.93
CA ALA A 26 -5.43 -4.38 10.34
C ALA A 26 -4.09 -5.10 10.49
N LEU A 27 -3.88 -6.16 9.72
CA LEU A 27 -2.62 -6.91 9.72
C LEU A 27 -1.48 -6.10 9.10
N LEU A 28 -1.72 -5.32 8.04
CA LEU A 28 -0.73 -4.39 7.49
C LEU A 28 -0.34 -3.32 8.51
N ILE A 29 -1.31 -2.72 9.20
CA ILE A 29 -1.09 -1.71 10.24
C ILE A 29 -0.21 -2.30 11.35
N ALA A 30 -0.53 -3.50 11.83
CA ALA A 30 0.19 -4.14 12.93
C ALA A 30 1.63 -4.55 12.57
N LEU A 31 1.86 -5.06 11.35
CA LEU A 31 3.17 -5.58 10.95
C LEU A 31 4.13 -4.52 10.39
N TYR A 32 3.59 -3.43 9.83
CA TYR A 32 4.40 -2.44 9.13
C TYR A 32 5.55 -1.85 9.96
N PRO A 33 5.38 -1.51 11.26
CA PRO A 33 6.46 -0.90 12.04
C PRO A 33 7.72 -1.76 12.13
N SER A 34 7.57 -3.06 12.39
CA SER A 34 8.69 -3.98 12.67
C SER A 34 9.16 -4.77 11.45
N THR A 35 8.30 -4.99 10.47
CA THR A 35 8.56 -5.97 9.39
C THR A 35 8.80 -5.27 8.06
N PRO A 36 9.76 -5.71 7.22
CA PRO A 36 9.92 -5.16 5.88
C PRO A 36 8.74 -5.57 4.99
N VAL A 37 8.38 -4.69 4.05
CA VAL A 37 7.19 -4.85 3.19
C VAL A 37 7.25 -6.14 2.35
N LYS A 38 8.44 -6.62 2.01
CA LYS A 38 8.64 -7.89 1.29
C LYS A 38 8.12 -9.08 2.10
N ASP A 39 8.45 -9.15 3.37
CA ASP A 39 8.07 -10.27 4.24
C ASP A 39 6.58 -10.21 4.60
N ILE A 40 6.05 -8.99 4.78
CA ILE A 40 4.60 -8.76 4.92
C ILE A 40 3.86 -9.29 3.68
N ALA A 41 4.38 -9.04 2.48
CA ALA A 41 3.76 -9.50 1.24
C ALA A 41 3.69 -11.03 1.14
N VAL A 42 4.75 -11.72 1.57
CA VAL A 42 4.75 -13.19 1.68
C VAL A 42 3.67 -13.66 2.65
N ARG A 43 3.56 -13.03 3.83
CA ARG A 43 2.58 -13.42 4.86
C ARG A 43 1.13 -13.18 4.45
N VAL A 44 0.85 -12.08 3.74
CA VAL A 44 -0.49 -11.72 3.21
C VAL A 44 -0.78 -12.40 1.87
N LYS A 45 0.17 -13.17 1.33
CA LYS A 45 0.07 -13.86 0.03
C LYS A 45 -0.33 -12.89 -1.10
N ARG A 46 0.20 -11.67 -1.08
CA ARG A 46 -0.02 -10.63 -2.09
C ARG A 46 1.31 -10.18 -2.67
N SER A 47 1.28 -9.49 -3.80
CA SER A 47 2.50 -8.97 -4.40
C SER A 47 3.09 -7.84 -3.54
N PHE A 48 4.42 -7.74 -3.55
CA PHE A 48 5.14 -6.64 -2.89
C PHE A 48 4.59 -5.27 -3.30
N ARG A 49 4.37 -5.05 -4.60
CA ARG A 49 3.87 -3.77 -5.12
C ARG A 49 2.45 -3.48 -4.63
N GLY A 50 1.57 -4.49 -4.58
CA GLY A 50 0.21 -4.33 -4.07
C GLY A 50 0.20 -3.92 -2.60
N VAL A 51 1.00 -4.60 -1.77
CA VAL A 51 1.13 -4.33 -0.33
C VAL A 51 1.75 -2.95 -0.10
N HIS A 52 2.82 -2.62 -0.82
CA HIS A 52 3.45 -1.30 -0.75
C HIS A 52 2.47 -0.17 -1.06
N ASN A 53 1.72 -0.29 -2.16
CA ASN A 53 0.74 0.73 -2.55
C ASN A 53 -0.38 0.85 -1.51
N ARG A 54 -0.84 -0.27 -0.95
CA ARG A 54 -1.87 -0.25 0.10
C ARG A 54 -1.37 0.46 1.35
N ILE A 55 -0.14 0.18 1.78
CA ILE A 55 0.49 0.85 2.93
C ILE A 55 0.63 2.35 2.70
N VAL A 56 1.04 2.79 1.50
CA VAL A 56 1.14 4.22 1.16
C VAL A 56 -0.22 4.90 1.27
N LEU A 57 -1.28 4.24 0.80
CA LEU A 57 -2.65 4.72 0.92
C LEU A 57 -3.11 4.77 2.38
N LEU A 58 -2.95 3.68 3.14
CA LEU A 58 -3.31 3.61 4.57
C LEU A 58 -2.59 4.69 5.39
N ARG A 59 -1.33 5.00 5.08
CA ARG A 59 -0.60 6.09 5.71
C ARG A 59 -1.18 7.48 5.40
N GLY A 60 -1.72 7.67 4.20
CA GLY A 60 -2.41 8.91 3.83
C GLY A 60 -3.78 9.04 4.49
N THR A 61 -4.49 7.93 4.64
CA THR A 61 -5.84 7.90 5.24
C THR A 61 -5.79 7.93 6.78
N TYR A 62 -4.83 7.23 7.38
CA TYR A 62 -4.69 7.02 8.83
C TYR A 62 -3.24 7.33 9.29
N PRO A 63 -2.81 8.61 9.24
CA PRO A 63 -1.44 9.00 9.56
C PRO A 63 -1.05 8.72 11.03
N GLU A 64 -2.03 8.62 11.93
CA GLU A 64 -1.85 8.27 13.34
C GLU A 64 -1.51 6.79 13.54
N LEU A 65 -2.00 5.91 12.66
CA LEU A 65 -1.82 4.45 12.75
C LEU A 65 -0.55 3.96 12.04
N LEU A 66 -0.17 4.60 10.93
CA LEU A 66 1.06 4.26 10.21
C LEU A 66 1.97 5.48 10.03
N LYS A 67 3.13 5.46 10.68
CA LYS A 67 4.18 6.45 10.44
C LYS A 67 5.14 6.00 9.34
N CYS A 68 5.69 6.95 8.59
CA CYS A 68 6.72 6.64 7.61
C CYS A 68 8.00 6.15 8.31
N LYS A 69 8.53 4.98 7.88
CA LYS A 69 9.81 4.46 8.41
C LYS A 69 10.99 5.42 8.20
N ARG A 70 10.95 6.17 7.10
CA ARG A 70 11.96 7.16 6.74
C ARG A 70 11.30 8.53 6.74
N PRO A 71 11.36 9.28 7.85
CA PRO A 71 10.86 10.65 7.85
C PRO A 71 11.61 11.48 6.81
N ARG A 72 10.98 12.55 6.33
CA ARG A 72 11.69 13.51 5.48
C ARG A 72 12.78 14.17 6.30
N PHE A 73 13.93 14.43 5.66
CA PHE A 73 14.96 15.25 6.26
C PHE A 73 14.41 16.63 6.61
N LYS A 74 14.87 17.17 7.74
CA LYS A 74 14.65 18.56 8.13
C LYS A 74 15.45 19.48 7.21
N HIS A 75 15.02 20.74 7.11
CA HIS A 75 15.68 21.73 6.25
C HIS A 75 17.20 21.84 6.51
N ASP A 76 17.62 21.77 7.78
CA ASP A 76 19.04 21.86 8.16
C ASP A 76 19.84 20.61 7.76
N GLU A 77 19.25 19.42 7.88
CA GLU A 77 19.85 18.16 7.42
C GLU A 77 20.02 18.17 5.90
N ASP A 78 19.00 18.66 5.20
CA ASP A 78 19.00 18.87 3.76
C ASP A 78 20.10 19.86 3.33
N LYS A 79 20.26 20.96 4.06
CA LYS A 79 21.31 21.97 3.83
C LYS A 79 22.70 21.40 4.09
N PHE A 80 22.85 20.59 5.15
CA PHE A 80 24.10 19.90 5.45
C PHE A 80 24.49 18.93 4.32
N ILE A 81 23.56 18.11 3.84
CA ILE A 81 23.81 17.17 2.74
C ILE A 81 24.22 17.92 1.47
N ARG A 82 23.48 18.99 1.08
CA ARG A 82 23.82 19.79 -0.10
C ARG A 82 25.20 20.46 -0.02
N LYS A 83 25.65 20.81 1.19
CA LYS A 83 26.96 21.42 1.41
C LYS A 83 28.12 20.42 1.28
N ASN A 84 27.85 19.12 1.47
CA ASN A 84 28.87 18.06 1.53
C ASN A 84 28.69 16.98 0.44
N ALA A 85 27.89 17.25 -0.60
CA ALA A 85 27.70 16.40 -1.77
C ALA A 85 28.64 16.81 -2.90
#